data_AF-A0A2N6K6L1-F1
#
_entry.id   AF-A0A2N6K6L1-F1
#
_cell.length_a   1.000
_cell.length_b   1.000
_cell.length_c   1.000
_cell.angle_alpha   90.00
_cell.angle_beta   90.00
_cell.angle_gamma   90.00
#
_symmetry.space_group_name_H-M   'P 1'
#
loop_
_entity.id
_entity.type
_entity.pdbx_description
1 polymer ?
#
loop_
_entity_poly.entity_id
_entity_poly.type
_entity_poly.pdbx_seq_one_letter_code
_entity_poly.pdbx_strand_id
1 'polypeptide(L)'
;MKKILIFSIIAFVVCSSTITVASQLHSNHILTQNTTNTEEFIARGTEPFWSVTVSKKNGIVYSTPENRKLTFPYVTPFQASGRPTDLLRVYRLRGKTNNTLIIKKEDACSDGMSDKQYPYSATLILGNTVLEGCAERK
;
A
#
# COMPACT_ATOMS: atom_id res chain seq x y z
N MET A 1 -56.91 -58.06 -43.63
CA MET A 1 -57.19 -57.21 -44.81
C MET A 1 -56.23 -56.01 -44.73
N LYS A 2 -55.00 -56.13 -45.26
CA LYS A 2 -54.51 -55.82 -46.63
C LYS A 2 -54.50 -54.32 -46.97
N LYS A 3 -53.30 -53.86 -47.38
CA LYS A 3 -52.92 -52.65 -48.15
C LYS A 3 -52.67 -51.39 -47.30
N ILE A 4 -51.41 -50.97 -47.07
CA ILE A 4 -50.42 -50.33 -47.98
C ILE A 4 -51.01 -49.13 -48.70
N LEU A 5 -50.46 -47.94 -48.39
CA LEU A 5 -50.12 -46.96 -49.42
C LEU A 5 -48.99 -46.05 -48.95
N ILE A 6 -47.90 -46.09 -49.72
CA ILE A 6 -46.73 -45.22 -49.68
C ILE A 6 -47.05 -44.00 -50.54
N PHE A 7 -46.68 -42.79 -50.10
CA PHE A 7 -46.42 -41.66 -50.99
C PHE A 7 -45.05 -41.08 -50.69
N SER A 8 -44.35 -40.79 -51.78
CA SER A 8 -42.94 -40.43 -51.88
C SER A 8 -42.78 -38.93 -52.20
N ILE A 9 -41.52 -38.48 -52.19
CA ILE A 9 -40.95 -37.24 -52.76
C ILE A 9 -41.14 -36.05 -51.78
N ILE A 10 -40.12 -35.29 -51.35
CA ILE A 10 -39.16 -34.51 -52.15
C ILE A 10 -37.86 -34.28 -51.36
N ALA A 11 -36.71 -34.50 -52.01
CA ALA A 11 -35.41 -34.01 -51.58
C ALA A 11 -35.23 -32.56 -52.04
N PHE A 12 -34.84 -31.67 -51.13
CA PHE A 12 -34.15 -30.43 -51.48
C PHE A 12 -32.92 -30.26 -50.58
N VAL A 13 -31.78 -30.40 -51.22
CA VAL A 13 -30.45 -30.07 -50.72
C VAL A 13 -30.35 -28.55 -50.63
N VAL A 14 -30.00 -28.04 -49.45
CA VAL A 14 -29.41 -26.70 -49.29
C VAL A 14 -28.24 -26.81 -48.31
N CYS A 15 -27.05 -27.09 -48.85
CA CYS A 15 -25.81 -27.00 -48.10
C CYS A 15 -25.48 -25.51 -47.93
N SER A 16 -25.83 -24.94 -46.78
CA SER A 16 -25.44 -23.57 -46.41
C SER A 16 -24.16 -23.63 -45.62
N SER A 17 -23.07 -23.21 -46.26
CA SER A 17 -21.76 -23.01 -45.64
C SER A 17 -21.86 -21.98 -44.53
N THR A 18 -21.62 -22.38 -43.28
CA THR A 18 -21.28 -21.42 -42.23
C THR A 18 -20.01 -21.87 -41.52
N ILE A 19 -19.04 -20.95 -41.52
CA ILE A 19 -17.69 -21.11 -41.02
C ILE A 19 -17.79 -21.16 -39.49
N THR A 20 -17.50 -22.30 -38.88
CA THR A 20 -17.35 -22.39 -37.42
C THR A 20 -16.03 -21.75 -37.04
N VAL A 21 -16.05 -20.46 -36.68
CA VAL A 21 -14.90 -19.79 -36.07
C VAL A 21 -14.72 -20.37 -34.66
N ALA A 22 -13.67 -21.18 -34.46
CA ALA A 22 -13.26 -21.62 -33.15
C ALA A 22 -12.66 -20.43 -32.38
N SER A 23 -13.41 -19.87 -31.43
CA SER A 23 -12.88 -18.88 -30.49
C SER A 23 -11.91 -19.56 -29.52
N GLN A 24 -10.60 -19.38 -29.74
CA GLN A 24 -9.59 -19.70 -28.73
C GLN A 24 -9.73 -18.71 -27.57
N LEU A 25 -10.30 -19.16 -26.45
CA LEU A 25 -10.18 -18.47 -25.16
C LEU A 25 -8.74 -18.65 -24.66
N HIS A 26 -7.84 -17.80 -25.14
CA HIS A 26 -6.57 -17.55 -24.46
C HIS A 26 -6.90 -16.81 -23.16
N SER A 27 -7.02 -17.57 -22.06
CA SER A 27 -7.02 -16.99 -20.72
C SER A 27 -5.65 -16.40 -20.43
N ASN A 28 -5.51 -15.10 -20.68
CA ASN A 28 -4.44 -14.31 -20.07
C ASN A 28 -4.78 -14.20 -18.59
N HIS A 29 -4.31 -15.17 -17.79
CA HIS A 29 -4.32 -15.06 -16.35
C HIS A 29 -3.33 -13.94 -15.97
N ILE A 30 -3.83 -12.71 -15.95
CA ILE A 30 -3.14 -11.57 -15.35
C ILE A 30 -2.99 -11.93 -13.88
N LEU A 31 -1.80 -12.40 -13.50
CA LEU A 31 -1.36 -12.38 -12.13
C LEU A 31 -1.27 -10.89 -11.76
N THR A 32 -2.39 -10.36 -11.27
CA THR A 32 -2.41 -9.12 -10.52
C THR A 32 -1.60 -9.42 -9.27
N GLN A 33 -0.30 -9.19 -9.38
CA GLN A 33 0.55 -8.94 -8.23
C GLN A 33 -0.11 -7.75 -7.54
N ASN A 34 -1.01 -8.03 -6.59
CA ASN A 34 -1.35 -7.09 -5.54
C ASN A 34 -0.05 -6.86 -4.79
N THR A 35 0.81 -5.99 -5.33
CA THR A 35 1.81 -5.28 -4.58
C THR A 35 0.99 -4.52 -3.56
N THR A 36 0.81 -5.15 -2.39
CA THR A 36 0.37 -4.45 -1.21
C THR A 36 1.41 -3.36 -1.02
N ASN A 37 1.11 -2.17 -1.54
CA ASN A 37 1.97 -1.01 -1.46
C ASN A 37 2.18 -0.79 0.03
N THR A 38 3.32 -1.27 0.49
CA THR A 38 3.62 -1.32 1.90
C THR A 38 4.16 0.06 2.17
N GLU A 39 3.26 1.00 2.48
CA GLU A 39 3.66 2.39 2.72
C GLU A 39 4.78 2.41 3.76
N GLU A 40 5.99 2.68 3.28
CA GLU A 40 7.16 2.94 4.11
C GLU A 40 7.27 4.45 4.32
N PHE A 41 7.72 4.85 5.50
CA PHE A 41 7.94 6.26 5.82
C PHE A 41 9.36 6.47 6.32
N ILE A 42 9.89 7.65 6.06
CA ILE A 42 11.07 8.18 6.73
C ILE A 42 10.70 9.52 7.37
N ALA A 43 10.89 9.61 8.68
CA ALA A 43 10.84 10.85 9.44
C ALA A 43 12.26 11.28 9.80
N ARG A 44 12.52 12.59 9.80
CA ARG A 44 13.82 13.18 10.10
C ARG A 44 13.66 14.53 10.79
N GLY A 45 14.58 14.85 11.69
CA GLY A 45 14.71 16.20 12.24
C GLY A 45 16.17 16.62 12.25
N THR A 46 16.37 17.93 12.21
CA THR A 46 17.68 18.54 11.97
C THR A 46 18.40 18.85 13.27
N GLU A 47 17.73 19.38 14.29
CA GLU A 47 18.38 19.68 15.57
C GLU A 47 17.48 19.27 16.75
N PRO A 48 17.91 18.28 17.56
CA PRO A 48 19.05 17.38 17.32
C PRO A 48 18.86 16.56 16.02
N PHE A 49 19.94 16.05 15.42
CA PHE A 49 19.82 15.20 14.24
C PHE A 49 19.23 13.84 14.59
N TRP A 50 18.10 13.49 13.99
CA TRP A 50 17.47 12.18 14.19
C TRP A 50 16.74 11.71 12.94
N SER A 51 16.51 10.40 12.86
CA SER A 51 15.63 9.80 11.86
C SER A 51 14.88 8.60 12.40
N VAL A 52 13.70 8.35 11.85
CA VAL A 52 12.94 7.12 12.04
C VAL A 52 12.50 6.56 10.69
N THR A 53 12.92 5.34 10.38
CA THR A 53 12.41 4.60 9.21
C THR A 53 11.33 3.62 9.65
N VAL A 54 10.17 3.65 8.99
CA VAL A 54 9.05 2.73 9.21
C VAL A 54 8.95 1.78 8.03
N SER A 55 9.09 0.48 8.28
CA SER A 55 8.95 -0.58 7.28
C SER A 55 8.29 -1.81 7.90
N LYS A 56 7.40 -2.50 7.17
CA LYS A 56 6.87 -3.79 7.65
C LYS A 56 7.95 -4.86 7.75
N LYS A 57 8.95 -4.81 6.85
CA LYS A 57 10.02 -5.81 6.78
C LYS A 57 11.06 -5.62 7.90
N ASN A 58 11.49 -4.38 8.11
CA ASN A 58 12.60 -4.08 9.02
C ASN A 58 12.15 -3.51 10.38
N GLY A 59 10.85 -3.30 10.58
CA GLY A 59 10.31 -2.65 11.77
C GLY A 59 10.42 -1.14 11.72
N ILE A 60 10.42 -0.52 12.89
CA ILE A 60 10.57 0.92 13.08
C ILE A 60 11.94 1.18 13.68
N VAL A 61 12.81 1.86 12.93
CA VAL A 61 14.22 2.04 13.28
C VAL A 61 14.51 3.51 13.54
N TYR A 62 14.81 3.84 14.78
CA TYR A 62 15.32 5.14 15.20
C TYR A 62 16.85 5.19 15.11
N SER A 63 17.39 6.30 14.62
CA SER A 63 18.83 6.52 14.49
C SER A 63 19.19 7.99 14.70
N THR A 64 20.30 8.23 15.38
CA THR A 64 21.02 9.51 15.43
C THR A 64 22.44 9.31 14.90
N PRO A 65 23.18 10.35 14.50
CA PRO A 65 24.59 10.21 14.14
C PRO A 65 25.48 9.68 15.28
N GLU A 66 25.15 9.98 16.55
CA GLU A 66 26.02 9.75 17.71
C GLU A 66 25.71 8.43 18.45
N ASN A 67 24.44 8.06 18.53
CA ASN A 67 23.98 6.91 19.32
C ASN A 67 23.71 5.65 18.48
N ARG A 68 23.68 4.50 19.17
CA ARG A 68 23.25 3.23 18.57
C ARG A 68 21.79 3.30 18.12
N LYS A 69 21.49 2.61 17.02
CA LYS A 69 20.13 2.46 16.50
C LYS A 69 19.23 1.75 17.51
N LEU A 70 18.00 2.25 17.64
CA LEU A 70 16.94 1.57 18.38
C LEU A 70 15.96 0.97 17.37
N THR A 71 15.72 -0.33 17.47
CA THR A 71 14.79 -1.04 16.59
C THR A 71 13.57 -1.48 17.38
N PHE A 72 12.40 -1.12 16.87
CA PHE A 72 11.11 -1.53 17.39
C PHE A 72 10.41 -2.46 16.38
N PRO A 73 9.63 -3.45 16.82
CA PRO A 73 8.77 -4.21 15.92
C PRO A 73 7.82 -3.29 15.16
N TYR A 74 7.50 -3.65 13.92
CA TYR A 74 6.47 -2.95 13.18
C TYR A 74 5.12 -3.04 13.92
N VAL A 75 4.38 -1.94 13.94
CA VAL A 75 3.00 -1.87 14.43
C VAL A 75 2.13 -1.17 13.40
N THR A 76 0.88 -1.61 13.28
CA THR A 76 -0.12 -0.89 12.49
C THR A 76 -0.41 0.46 13.16
N PRO A 77 -0.32 1.59 12.44
CA PRO A 77 -0.59 2.89 13.04
C PRO A 77 -2.08 3.03 13.35
N PHE A 78 -2.39 3.77 14.42
CA PHE A 78 -3.72 4.30 14.63
C PHE A 78 -3.96 5.45 13.66
N GLN A 79 -5.19 5.54 13.17
CA GLN A 79 -5.66 6.62 12.31
C GLN A 79 -6.66 7.49 13.08
N ALA A 80 -6.84 8.72 12.64
CA ALA A 80 -7.89 9.59 13.18
C ALA A 80 -9.27 9.08 12.75
N SER A 81 -10.13 8.75 13.73
CA SER A 81 -11.49 8.27 13.46
C SER A 81 -12.28 9.29 12.65
N GLY A 82 -12.98 8.82 11.61
CA GLY A 82 -13.80 9.68 10.74
C GLY A 82 -12.99 10.64 9.84
N ARG A 83 -11.68 10.45 9.70
CA ARG A 83 -10.80 11.28 8.86
C ARG A 83 -10.12 10.44 7.79
N PRO A 84 -9.61 11.06 6.70
CA PRO A 84 -8.84 10.34 5.68
C PRO A 84 -7.67 9.58 6.29
N THR A 85 -7.43 8.36 5.80
CA THR A 85 -6.36 7.46 6.27
C THR A 85 -4.96 8.06 6.14
N ASP A 86 -4.78 8.99 5.20
CA ASP A 86 -3.52 9.67 4.97
C ASP A 86 -3.27 10.87 5.91
N LEU A 87 -4.28 11.34 6.64
CA LEU A 87 -4.18 12.57 7.44
C LEU A 87 -3.26 12.40 8.65
N LEU A 88 -3.39 11.30 9.38
CA LEU A 88 -2.70 11.08 10.66
C LEU A 88 -2.39 9.61 10.85
N ARG A 89 -1.14 9.31 11.21
CA ARG A 89 -0.67 7.98 11.58
C ARG A 89 0.04 8.08 12.93
N VAL A 90 -0.42 7.31 13.91
CA VAL A 90 0.19 7.24 15.24
C VAL A 90 0.71 5.83 15.50
N TYR A 91 2.02 5.67 15.60
CA TYR A 91 2.69 4.43 15.92
C TYR A 91 3.05 4.40 17.40
N ARG A 92 2.46 3.48 18.16
CA ARG A 92 2.88 3.20 19.55
C ARG A 92 4.02 2.19 19.54
N LEU A 93 5.24 2.66 19.74
CA LEU A 93 6.44 1.85 19.62
C LEU A 93 6.59 0.99 20.88
N ARG A 94 6.59 -0.34 20.71
CA ARG A 94 6.68 -1.29 21.84
C ARG A 94 8.09 -1.27 22.43
N GLY A 95 8.24 -0.93 23.71
CA GLY A 95 9.52 -0.89 24.40
C GLY A 95 9.37 -0.71 25.92
N LYS A 96 10.48 -0.44 26.61
CA LYS A 96 10.49 -0.21 28.07
C LYS A 96 9.83 1.10 28.49
N THR A 97 9.77 2.08 27.59
CA THR A 97 9.23 3.42 27.80
C THR A 97 8.05 3.68 26.87
N ASN A 98 7.23 4.67 27.22
CA ASN A 98 6.14 5.14 26.37
C ASN A 98 6.71 5.89 25.16
N ASN A 99 6.87 5.17 24.06
CA ASN A 99 7.45 5.69 22.82
C ASN A 99 6.37 5.81 21.76
N THR A 100 6.27 6.95 21.10
CA THR A 100 5.24 7.23 20.08
C THR A 100 5.83 8.00 18.92
N LEU A 101 5.56 7.57 17.69
CA LEU A 101 5.80 8.35 16.49
C LEU A 101 4.46 8.81 15.91
N ILE A 102 4.32 10.11 15.68
CA ILE A 102 3.16 10.73 15.05
C ILE A 102 3.61 11.26 13.70
N ILE A 103 2.93 10.88 12.63
CA ILE A 103 3.12 11.43 11.29
C ILE A 103 1.79 12.05 10.86
N LYS A 104 1.79 13.34 10.53
CA LYS A 104 0.59 14.10 10.18
C LYS A 104 0.80 14.74 8.81
N LYS A 105 -0.21 14.67 7.94
CA LYS A 105 -0.19 15.36 6.66
C LYS A 105 -0.16 16.87 6.90
N GLU A 106 0.74 17.55 6.21
CA GLU A 106 0.96 18.99 6.30
C GLU A 106 1.06 19.53 4.87
N ASP A 107 0.70 20.80 4.64
CA ASP A 107 0.79 21.41 3.31
C ASP A 107 2.26 21.57 2.91
N ALA A 108 3.11 22.04 3.83
CA ALA A 108 4.55 22.13 3.66
C ALA A 108 5.25 22.08 5.02
N CYS A 109 5.95 20.98 5.31
CA CYS A 109 6.87 20.89 6.44
C CYS A 109 8.29 21.21 5.96
N SER A 110 8.99 22.11 6.67
CA SER A 110 10.40 22.41 6.41
C SER A 110 11.26 21.84 7.54
N ASP A 111 12.40 21.26 7.18
CA ASP A 111 13.40 20.78 8.14
C ASP A 111 14.38 21.89 8.58
N GLY A 112 14.17 23.13 8.12
CA GLY A 112 14.95 24.32 8.50
C GLY A 112 16.37 24.39 7.93
N MET A 113 16.81 23.37 7.18
CA MET A 113 18.17 23.29 6.63
C MET A 113 18.21 22.98 5.14
N SER A 114 17.14 22.44 4.59
CA SER A 114 16.95 22.28 3.16
C SER A 114 15.79 23.12 2.66
N ASP A 115 15.81 23.49 1.38
CA ASP A 115 14.67 24.10 0.70
C ASP A 115 13.55 23.08 0.38
N LYS A 116 13.66 21.85 0.90
CA LYS A 116 12.71 20.79 0.65
C LYS A 116 11.45 20.98 1.50
N GLN A 117 10.31 20.98 0.83
CA GLN A 117 9.01 20.90 1.47
C GLN A 117 8.55 19.45 1.54
N TYR A 118 8.36 18.96 2.76
CA TYR A 118 7.91 17.61 3.05
C TYR A 118 6.38 17.57 3.18
N PRO A 119 5.72 16.51 2.69
CA PRO A 119 4.25 16.40 2.72
C PRO A 119 3.68 16.01 4.09
N TYR A 120 4.54 15.76 5.08
CA TYR A 120 4.13 15.39 6.43
C TYR A 120 5.05 16.05 7.47
N SER A 121 4.47 16.43 8.60
CA SER A 121 5.19 16.69 9.85
C SER A 121 5.31 15.41 10.67
N ALA A 122 6.34 15.37 11.53
CA ALA A 122 6.62 14.24 12.41
C ALA A 122 6.93 14.71 13.83
N THR A 123 6.33 14.04 14.80
CA THR A 123 6.65 14.19 16.22
C THR A 123 7.02 12.83 16.79
N LEU A 124 8.22 12.72 17.35
CA LEU A 124 8.71 11.52 18.00
C LEU A 124 8.83 11.77 19.51
N ILE A 125 8.18 10.92 20.29
CA ILE A 125 8.28 10.87 21.73
C ILE A 125 9.05 9.61 22.10
N LEU A 126 10.21 9.76 22.74
CA LEU A 126 11.03 8.67 23.27
C LEU A 126 11.21 8.87 24.78
N GLY A 127 10.38 8.19 25.58
CA GLY A 127 10.35 8.40 27.02
C GLY A 127 9.98 9.84 27.37
N ASN A 128 10.94 10.61 27.88
CA ASN A 128 10.77 12.03 28.24
C ASN A 128 11.28 13.01 27.17
N THR A 129 11.82 12.50 26.06
CA THR A 129 12.33 13.33 24.96
C THR A 129 11.25 13.48 23.89
N VAL A 130 11.00 14.71 23.46
CA VAL A 130 10.12 15.03 22.32
C VAL A 130 10.99 15.64 21.23
N LEU A 131 10.88 15.10 20.02
CA LEU A 131 11.63 15.54 18.85
C LEU A 131 10.65 15.87 17.73
N GLU A 132 10.86 17.01 17.08
CA GLU A 132 10.07 17.44 15.93
C GLU A 132 10.89 17.33 14.65
N GLY A 133 10.18 17.22 13.53
CA GLY A 133 10.77 17.07 12.21
C GLY A 133 9.72 16.90 11.12
N CYS A 134 10.18 16.45 9.96
CA CYS A 134 9.36 16.22 8.79
C CYS A 134 9.42 14.76 8.34
N ALA A 135 8.44 14.33 7.56
CA ALA A 135 8.38 12.98 7.03
C ALA A 135 7.93 12.92 5.57
N GLU A 136 8.30 11.84 4.92
CA GLU A 136 7.84 11.50 3.58
C GLU A 136 7.71 9.98 3.43
N ARG A 137 7.01 9.59 2.37
CA ARG A 137 6.94 8.19 1.93
C ARG A 137 8.30 7.80 1.35
N LYS A 138 8.74 6.58 1.63
CA LYS A 138 10.00 6.02 1.13
C LYS A 138 9.79 5.17 -0.12
#